data_AF-A0A2V7LD95-F1
#
_entry.id   AF-A0A2V7LD95-F1
#
_cell.length_a   1.000
_cell.length_b   1.000
_cell.length_c   1.000
_cell.angle_alpha   90.00
_cell.angle_beta   90.00
_cell.angle_gamma   90.00
#
_symmetry.space_group_name_H-M   'P 1'
#
loop_
_entity.id
_entity.type
_entity.pdbx_description
1 polymer ?
#
loop_
_entity_poly.entity_id
_entity_poly.type
_entity_poly.pdbx_seq_one_letter_code
_entity_poly.pdbx_strand_id
1 'polypeptide(L)'
;MTDDRDLPIHASFLASVASPRVQDLLTDAADFTLDAITDSEVLKVIPFVKVVVAIRSVRERVRLRTTYRFFAKLNDMPQGERETFVKQLESDPQQARKIGESFAVWLDRLDDEEKATLLAKMFELYARGRIDFDRSARFAAVIDRAHLPYLLQLGDKLRTGLLRGDDLTSHLLALGLLKITARQSDVNRQVRLDRAPRDIDLMKIELNEDGIIFREYVIKETPAKPRVTERVHTPVPPRS
;
A
#
# COMPACT_ATOMS: atom_id res chain seq x y z
N MET A 1 -30.18 18.20 4.80
CA MET A 1 -28.72 18.17 5.03
C MET A 1 -28.49 17.15 6.12
N THR A 2 -28.15 15.92 5.75
CA THR A 2 -27.71 14.89 6.70
C THR A 2 -26.39 15.35 7.29
N ASP A 3 -26.30 15.34 8.62
CA ASP A 3 -25.06 15.58 9.34
C ASP A 3 -24.09 14.44 8.95
N ASP A 4 -22.89 14.77 8.47
CA ASP A 4 -21.84 13.80 8.10
C ASP A 4 -21.54 12.78 9.22
N ARG A 5 -21.94 13.09 10.46
CA ARG A 5 -21.81 12.21 11.64
C ARG A 5 -22.65 10.93 11.57
N ASP A 6 -23.62 10.84 10.66
CA ASP A 6 -24.50 9.67 10.50
C ASP A 6 -24.10 8.73 9.34
N LEU A 7 -23.01 9.04 8.63
CA LEU A 7 -22.57 8.19 7.52
C LEU A 7 -22.02 6.85 8.03
N PRO A 8 -22.39 5.72 7.40
CA PRO A 8 -21.76 4.44 7.71
C PRO A 8 -20.26 4.50 7.40
N ILE A 9 -19.46 3.72 8.11
CA ILE A 9 -17.99 3.82 8.11
C ILE A 9 -17.36 3.85 6.69
N HIS A 10 -17.89 3.07 5.76
CA HIS A 10 -17.41 3.05 4.37
C HIS A 10 -17.69 4.35 3.63
N ALA A 11 -18.87 4.94 3.83
CA ALA A 11 -19.25 6.18 3.19
C ALA A 11 -18.44 7.34 3.78
N SER A 12 -18.23 7.36 5.11
CA SER A 12 -17.35 8.34 5.75
C SER A 12 -15.91 8.24 5.24
N PHE A 13 -15.40 7.02 5.05
CA PHE A 13 -14.08 6.79 4.48
C PHE A 13 -13.98 7.33 3.04
N LEU A 14 -14.89 6.92 2.15
CA LEU A 14 -14.88 7.35 0.74
C LEU A 14 -15.09 8.87 0.59
N ALA A 15 -16.00 9.45 1.36
CA ALA A 15 -16.21 10.90 1.39
C ALA A 15 -14.95 11.65 1.85
N SER A 16 -14.17 11.06 2.77
CA SER A 16 -12.89 11.63 3.20
C SER A 16 -11.83 11.56 2.12
N VAL A 17 -11.76 10.45 1.37
CA VAL A 17 -10.86 10.32 0.22
C VAL A 17 -11.16 11.40 -0.83
N ALA A 18 -12.43 11.65 -1.14
CA ALA A 18 -12.84 12.67 -2.12
C ALA A 18 -12.71 14.11 -1.59
N SER A 19 -12.51 14.32 -0.30
CA SER A 19 -12.58 15.66 0.29
C SER A 19 -11.44 16.56 -0.19
N PRO A 20 -11.73 17.83 -0.59
CA PRO A 20 -10.70 18.83 -0.87
C PRO A 20 -9.85 19.14 0.37
N ARG A 21 -10.44 19.02 1.57
CA ARG A 21 -9.80 19.32 2.86
C ARG A 21 -8.60 18.44 3.17
N VAL A 22 -8.45 17.32 2.45
CA VAL A 22 -7.23 16.51 2.55
C VAL A 22 -6.00 17.36 2.20
N GLN A 23 -6.09 18.30 1.25
CA GLN A 23 -4.97 19.18 0.86
C GLN A 23 -4.51 20.07 2.00
N ASP A 24 -5.46 20.54 2.82
CA ASP A 24 -5.19 21.40 3.97
C ASP A 24 -4.40 20.65 5.08
N LEU A 25 -4.29 19.31 5.02
CA LEU A 25 -3.55 18.53 6.02
C LEU A 25 -2.04 18.69 5.92
N LEU A 26 -1.47 18.95 4.73
CA LEU A 26 -0.02 19.07 4.57
C LEU A 26 0.57 20.29 5.28
N THR A 27 -0.20 21.37 5.38
CA THR A 27 0.21 22.62 6.03
C THR A 27 0.36 22.48 7.55
N ASP A 28 -0.33 21.53 8.16
CA ASP A 28 -0.33 21.32 9.61
C ASP A 28 0.76 20.31 10.07
N ALA A 29 1.53 19.74 9.14
CA ALA A 29 2.47 18.65 9.44
C ALA A 29 3.66 19.07 10.32
N ALA A 30 3.98 20.37 10.38
CA ALA A 30 5.04 20.90 11.23
C ALA A 30 4.66 20.90 12.73
N ASP A 31 3.37 21.07 13.05
CA ASP A 31 2.83 21.08 14.42
C ASP A 31 2.10 19.77 14.75
N PHE A 32 2.64 18.63 14.29
CA PHE A 32 2.03 17.32 14.44
C PHE A 32 2.11 16.81 15.90
N THR A 33 1.28 17.38 16.76
CA THR A 33 1.01 16.93 18.14
C THR A 33 -0.42 16.42 18.24
N LEU A 34 -0.71 15.58 19.24
CA LEU A 34 -2.07 15.05 19.42
C LEU A 34 -3.09 16.15 19.77
N ASP A 35 -2.63 17.17 20.49
CA ASP A 35 -3.45 18.30 20.89
C ASP A 35 -3.77 19.14 19.66
N ALA A 36 -2.78 19.41 18.80
CA ALA A 36 -3.00 20.08 17.52
C ALA A 36 -3.97 19.33 16.60
N ILE A 37 -3.90 18.00 16.54
CA ILE A 37 -4.83 17.18 15.74
C ILE A 37 -6.26 17.28 16.28
N THR A 38 -6.42 17.19 17.61
CA THR A 38 -7.73 17.19 18.26
C THR A 38 -8.39 18.57 18.19
N ASP A 39 -7.60 19.63 18.23
CA ASP A 39 -8.08 21.01 18.17
C ASP A 39 -8.17 21.56 16.75
N SER A 40 -7.60 20.88 15.75
CA SER A 40 -7.67 21.29 14.34
C SER A 40 -9.11 21.26 13.83
N GLU A 41 -9.62 22.46 13.55
CA GLU A 41 -10.92 22.63 12.91
C GLU A 41 -10.93 22.05 11.49
N VAL A 42 -9.79 22.02 10.79
CA VAL A 42 -9.63 21.42 9.47
C VAL A 42 -9.89 19.91 9.52
N LEU A 43 -9.29 19.24 10.51
CA LEU A 43 -9.42 17.79 10.67
C LEU A 43 -10.82 17.35 11.05
N LYS A 44 -11.50 18.16 11.89
CA LYS A 44 -12.90 17.93 12.26
C LYS A 44 -13.85 18.02 11.07
N VAL A 45 -13.45 18.56 9.91
CA VAL A 45 -14.30 18.57 8.70
C VAL A 45 -14.25 17.24 7.95
N ILE A 46 -13.17 16.47 8.06
CA ILE A 46 -13.00 15.20 7.32
C ILE A 46 -13.94 14.13 7.91
N PRO A 47 -14.88 13.57 7.13
CA PRO A 47 -15.94 12.69 7.65
C PRO A 47 -15.42 11.48 8.46
N PHE A 48 -14.38 10.81 7.99
CA PHE A 48 -13.81 9.64 8.66
C PHE A 48 -13.05 10.02 9.93
N VAL A 49 -12.39 11.18 9.93
CA VAL A 49 -11.74 11.70 11.15
C VAL A 49 -12.79 11.96 12.23
N LYS A 50 -13.97 12.51 11.89
CA LYS A 50 -15.08 12.68 12.85
C LYS A 50 -15.49 11.35 13.50
N VAL A 51 -15.55 10.27 12.71
CA VAL A 51 -15.88 8.92 13.22
C VAL A 51 -14.82 8.43 14.21
N VAL A 52 -13.53 8.66 13.94
CA VAL A 52 -12.42 8.24 14.81
C VAL A 52 -12.33 9.10 16.09
N VAL A 53 -12.57 10.42 16.02
CA VAL A 53 -12.49 11.37 17.15
C VAL A 53 -13.62 11.17 18.19
N ALA A 54 -14.74 10.52 17.83
CA ALA A 54 -15.88 10.34 18.71
C ALA A 54 -15.60 9.50 19.98
N ILE A 55 -14.41 8.93 20.11
CA ILE A 55 -14.01 8.00 21.18
C ILE A 55 -12.79 8.61 21.93
N ARG A 56 -12.66 8.43 23.26
CA ARG A 56 -11.72 9.18 24.16
C ARG A 56 -10.54 8.42 24.83
N SER A 57 -10.09 7.26 24.36
CA SER A 57 -9.02 6.41 24.91
C SER A 57 -7.61 6.67 24.34
N VAL A 58 -6.57 6.20 25.04
CA VAL A 58 -5.15 6.28 24.59
C VAL A 58 -4.93 5.56 23.26
N ARG A 59 -5.63 4.44 23.03
CA ARG A 59 -5.57 3.74 21.74
C ARG A 59 -6.07 4.62 20.60
N GLU A 60 -7.04 5.49 20.84
CA GLU A 60 -7.56 6.38 19.80
C GLU A 60 -6.63 7.53 19.46
N ARG A 61 -5.76 7.95 20.38
CA ARG A 61 -4.68 8.90 20.06
C ARG A 61 -3.77 8.36 18.96
N VAL A 62 -3.38 7.09 19.04
CA VAL A 62 -2.59 6.42 18.00
C VAL A 62 -3.38 6.33 16.69
N ARG A 63 -4.66 5.94 16.76
CA ARG A 63 -5.54 5.85 15.58
C ARG A 63 -5.71 7.18 14.86
N LEU A 64 -5.80 8.30 15.59
CA LEU A 64 -5.91 9.62 14.98
C LEU A 64 -4.65 9.99 14.21
N ARG A 65 -3.47 9.67 14.74
CA ARG A 65 -2.19 9.92 14.06
C ARG A 65 -2.06 9.08 12.79
N THR A 66 -2.36 7.79 12.86
CA THR A 66 -2.31 6.90 11.68
C THR A 66 -3.35 7.31 10.63
N THR A 67 -4.56 7.67 11.05
CA THR A 67 -5.62 8.19 10.16
C THR A 67 -5.18 9.48 9.48
N TYR A 68 -4.65 10.44 10.23
CA TYR A 68 -4.11 11.68 9.67
C TYR A 68 -3.02 11.38 8.64
N ARG A 69 -2.04 10.53 8.98
CA ARG A 69 -0.90 10.23 8.11
C ARG A 69 -1.34 9.58 6.80
N PHE A 70 -2.33 8.69 6.87
CA PHE A 70 -2.93 8.09 5.70
C PHE A 70 -3.53 9.16 4.77
N PHE A 71 -4.42 10.02 5.27
CA PHE A 71 -5.06 11.05 4.44
C PHE A 71 -4.06 12.11 3.97
N ALA A 72 -3.13 12.55 4.82
CA ALA A 72 -2.09 13.50 4.44
C ALA A 72 -1.25 12.97 3.27
N LYS A 73 -0.91 11.67 3.25
CA LYS A 73 -0.20 11.04 2.13
C LYS A 73 -1.05 10.93 0.87
N LEU A 74 -2.38 10.83 0.97
CA LEU A 74 -3.26 10.84 -0.21
C LEU A 74 -3.23 12.16 -0.99
N ASN A 75 -2.59 13.22 -0.47
CA ASN A 75 -2.37 14.44 -1.26
C ASN A 75 -1.43 14.26 -2.45
N ASP A 76 -0.62 13.20 -2.46
CA ASP A 76 0.19 12.82 -3.62
C ASP A 76 -0.70 12.42 -4.81
N MET A 77 -1.97 12.06 -4.54
CA MET A 77 -3.00 11.85 -5.53
C MET A 77 -3.81 13.15 -5.74
N PRO A 78 -3.80 13.74 -6.96
CA PRO A 78 -4.56 14.95 -7.27
C PRO A 78 -6.04 14.80 -6.92
N GLN A 79 -6.67 15.88 -6.42
CA GLN A 79 -8.07 15.85 -5.99
C GLN A 79 -9.01 15.32 -7.09
N GLY A 80 -8.83 15.75 -8.34
CA GLY A 80 -9.65 15.27 -9.46
C GLY A 80 -9.53 13.76 -9.70
N GLU A 81 -8.36 13.16 -9.46
CA GLU A 81 -8.19 11.71 -9.53
C GLU A 81 -8.95 11.02 -8.39
N ARG A 82 -8.87 11.56 -7.16
CA ARG A 82 -9.57 11.00 -5.98
C ARG A 82 -11.08 11.03 -6.14
N GLU A 83 -11.63 12.16 -6.60
CA GLU A 83 -13.06 12.30 -6.89
C GLU A 83 -13.51 11.36 -8.00
N THR A 84 -12.71 11.23 -9.06
CA THR A 84 -13.02 10.31 -10.17
C THR A 84 -13.08 8.87 -9.71
N PHE A 85 -12.11 8.44 -8.89
CA PHE A 85 -12.09 7.11 -8.31
C PHE A 85 -13.33 6.84 -7.44
N VAL A 86 -13.68 7.76 -6.54
CA VAL A 86 -14.85 7.60 -5.66
C VAL A 86 -16.14 7.54 -6.48
N LYS A 87 -16.32 8.41 -7.49
CA LYS A 87 -17.47 8.37 -8.40
C LYS A 87 -17.56 7.05 -9.18
N GLN A 88 -16.42 6.50 -9.61
CA GLN A 88 -16.39 5.19 -10.28
C GLN A 88 -16.87 4.08 -9.34
N LEU A 89 -16.44 4.10 -8.07
CA LEU A 89 -16.91 3.12 -7.09
C LEU A 89 -18.40 3.25 -6.78
N GLU A 90 -18.93 4.46 -6.72
CA GLU A 90 -20.36 4.70 -6.44
C GLU A 90 -21.30 4.10 -7.51
N SER A 91 -20.78 3.77 -8.70
CA SER A 91 -21.54 3.04 -9.72
C SER A 91 -21.88 1.60 -9.32
N ASP A 92 -21.16 1.02 -8.36
CA ASP A 92 -21.45 -0.27 -7.73
C ASP A 92 -21.46 -0.12 -6.19
N PRO A 93 -22.65 0.05 -5.58
CA PRO A 93 -22.77 0.24 -4.13
C PRO A 93 -22.21 -0.91 -3.29
N GLN A 94 -22.25 -2.16 -3.77
CA GLN A 94 -21.69 -3.29 -3.04
C GLN A 94 -20.17 -3.24 -3.05
N GLN A 95 -19.58 -2.91 -4.21
CA GLN A 95 -18.15 -2.73 -4.34
C GLN A 95 -17.65 -1.53 -3.54
N ALA A 96 -18.33 -0.38 -3.60
CA ALA A 96 -18.02 0.80 -2.80
C ALA A 96 -18.01 0.49 -1.30
N ARG A 97 -19.05 -0.20 -0.82
CA ARG A 97 -19.12 -0.65 0.58
C ARG A 97 -17.95 -1.56 0.93
N LYS A 98 -17.71 -2.62 0.15
CA LYS A 98 -16.61 -3.58 0.39
C LYS A 98 -15.27 -2.86 0.51
N ILE A 99 -14.96 -1.96 -0.42
CA ILE A 99 -13.68 -1.25 -0.45
C ILE A 99 -13.57 -0.28 0.71
N GLY A 100 -14.59 0.56 0.93
CA GLY A 100 -14.59 1.53 2.01
C GLY A 100 -14.48 0.88 3.38
N GLU A 101 -15.23 -0.20 3.64
CA GLU A 101 -15.12 -0.95 4.91
C GLU A 101 -13.74 -1.60 5.04
N SER A 102 -13.20 -2.19 3.97
CA SER A 102 -11.91 -2.89 4.03
C SER A 102 -10.76 -1.94 4.34
N PHE A 103 -10.66 -0.81 3.63
CA PHE A 103 -9.60 0.16 3.90
C PHE A 103 -9.76 0.85 5.26
N ALA A 104 -11.00 1.13 5.69
CA ALA A 104 -11.26 1.63 7.04
C ALA A 104 -10.76 0.65 8.11
N VAL A 105 -11.05 -0.64 7.96
CA VAL A 105 -10.59 -1.68 8.89
C VAL A 105 -9.09 -1.87 8.83
N TRP A 106 -8.48 -1.89 7.64
CA TRP A 106 -7.03 -2.02 7.51
C TRP A 106 -6.32 -0.84 8.16
N LEU A 107 -6.83 0.38 8.01
CA LEU A 107 -6.29 1.57 8.65
C LEU A 107 -6.46 1.55 10.18
N ASP A 108 -7.64 1.17 10.68
CA ASP A 108 -7.92 1.08 12.13
C ASP A 108 -7.02 0.08 12.87
N ARG A 109 -6.53 -0.94 12.17
CA ARG A 109 -5.58 -1.93 12.72
C ARG A 109 -4.17 -1.41 12.91
N LEU A 110 -3.77 -0.37 12.18
CA LEU A 110 -2.40 0.13 12.20
C LEU A 110 -2.15 0.99 13.44
N ASP A 111 -1.03 0.69 14.11
CA ASP A 111 -0.51 1.42 15.27
C ASP A 111 0.74 2.25 14.96
N ASP A 112 1.15 2.29 13.69
CA ASP A 112 2.35 2.94 13.20
C ASP A 112 2.03 3.89 12.02
N GLU A 113 2.59 5.10 12.09
CA GLU A 113 2.37 6.18 11.12
C GLU A 113 3.01 5.93 9.75
N GLU A 114 4.18 5.29 9.73
CA GLU A 114 4.84 4.93 8.48
C GLU A 114 4.07 3.80 7.81
N LYS A 115 3.57 2.82 8.56
CA LYS A 115 2.66 1.79 8.01
C LYS A 115 1.39 2.41 7.42
N ALA A 116 0.81 3.42 8.07
CA ALA A 116 -0.35 4.14 7.52
C ALA A 116 0.01 4.86 6.20
N THR A 117 1.21 5.40 6.10
CA THR A 117 1.76 5.97 4.87
C THR A 117 1.92 4.91 3.77
N LEU A 118 2.42 3.71 4.10
CA LEU A 118 2.51 2.59 3.15
C LEU A 118 1.12 2.14 2.69
N LEU A 119 0.12 2.13 3.57
CA LEU A 119 -1.26 1.80 3.23
C LEU A 119 -1.86 2.84 2.26
N ALA A 120 -1.57 4.13 2.44
CA ALA A 120 -2.00 5.19 1.52
C ALA A 120 -1.39 5.03 0.12
N LYS A 121 -0.08 4.72 0.04
CA LYS A 121 0.59 4.41 -1.24
C LYS A 121 -0.05 3.20 -1.92
N MET A 122 -0.35 2.15 -1.14
CA MET A 122 -1.04 0.97 -1.66
C MET A 122 -2.45 1.32 -2.17
N PHE A 123 -3.21 2.13 -1.42
CA PHE A 123 -4.52 2.63 -1.84
C PHE A 123 -4.44 3.37 -3.17
N GLU A 124 -3.43 4.23 -3.35
CA GLU A 124 -3.22 4.96 -4.60
C GLU A 124 -3.00 4.01 -5.79
N LEU A 125 -2.20 2.96 -5.62
CA LEU A 125 -1.99 1.94 -6.66
C LEU A 125 -3.30 1.23 -7.02
N TYR A 126 -4.11 0.92 -6.01
CA TYR A 126 -5.43 0.33 -6.23
C TYR A 126 -6.36 1.30 -6.97
N ALA A 127 -6.43 2.55 -6.51
CA ALA A 127 -7.28 3.59 -7.09
C ALA A 127 -6.91 3.92 -8.55
N ARG A 128 -5.63 3.80 -8.89
CA ARG A 128 -5.10 3.95 -10.27
C ARG A 128 -5.18 2.66 -11.10
N GLY A 129 -5.81 1.60 -10.60
CA GLY A 129 -5.96 0.32 -11.30
C GLY A 129 -4.65 -0.42 -11.58
N ARG A 130 -3.58 -0.13 -10.81
CA ARG A 130 -2.27 -0.79 -10.95
C ARG A 130 -2.23 -2.15 -10.26
N ILE A 131 -3.04 -2.32 -9.23
CA ILE A 131 -3.28 -3.58 -8.53
C ILE A 131 -4.79 -3.79 -8.38
N ASP A 132 -5.23 -5.04 -8.32
CA ASP A 132 -6.62 -5.39 -8.03
C ASP A 132 -6.87 -5.41 -6.51
N PHE A 133 -8.14 -5.66 -6.14
CA PHE A 133 -8.54 -5.67 -4.74
C PHE A 133 -7.94 -6.85 -3.95
N ASP A 134 -7.67 -7.97 -4.61
CA ASP A 134 -7.11 -9.15 -3.97
C ASP A 134 -5.62 -8.93 -3.61
N ARG A 135 -4.87 -8.32 -4.53
CA ARG A 135 -3.49 -7.87 -4.27
C ARG A 135 -3.45 -6.74 -3.24
N SER A 136 -4.41 -5.81 -3.25
CA SER A 136 -4.48 -4.76 -2.22
C SER A 136 -4.70 -5.36 -0.82
N ALA A 137 -5.57 -6.38 -0.69
CA ALA A 137 -5.78 -7.10 0.56
C ALA A 137 -4.53 -7.84 1.04
N ARG A 138 -3.78 -8.49 0.14
CA ARG A 138 -2.48 -9.11 0.48
C ARG A 138 -1.47 -8.07 0.96
N PHE A 139 -1.37 -6.94 0.26
CA PHE A 139 -0.44 -5.86 0.63
C PHE A 139 -0.82 -5.21 1.96
N ALA A 140 -2.10 -5.02 2.24
CA ALA A 140 -2.57 -4.56 3.55
C ALA A 140 -2.14 -5.54 4.66
N ALA A 141 -2.27 -6.85 4.43
CA ALA A 141 -1.81 -7.86 5.38
C ALA A 141 -0.29 -7.85 5.59
N VAL A 142 0.50 -7.60 4.53
CA VAL A 142 1.95 -7.40 4.62
C VAL A 142 2.27 -6.20 5.50
N ILE A 143 1.65 -5.05 5.24
CA ILE A 143 1.87 -3.79 5.97
C ILE A 143 1.53 -3.97 7.46
N ASP A 144 0.36 -4.56 7.76
CA ASP A 144 -0.12 -4.81 9.12
C ASP A 144 0.89 -5.66 9.92
N ARG A 145 1.31 -6.79 9.34
CA ARG A 145 2.07 -7.84 10.05
C ARG A 145 3.58 -7.60 10.08
N ALA A 146 4.11 -6.72 9.23
CA ALA A 146 5.55 -6.58 9.10
C ALA A 146 6.20 -5.92 10.31
N HIS A 147 7.43 -6.34 10.61
CA HIS A 147 8.37 -5.53 11.37
C HIS A 147 8.87 -4.43 10.43
N LEU A 148 8.45 -3.19 10.68
CA LEU A 148 8.66 -2.07 9.77
C LEU A 148 10.14 -1.88 9.35
N PRO A 149 11.14 -1.92 10.26
CA PRO A 149 12.55 -1.84 9.86
C PRO A 149 13.00 -2.91 8.85
N TYR A 150 12.44 -4.12 8.92
CA TYR A 150 12.73 -5.18 7.96
C TYR A 150 12.00 -4.95 6.63
N LEU A 151 10.77 -4.44 6.67
CA LEU A 151 10.01 -4.13 5.46
C LEU A 151 10.66 -3.00 4.66
N LEU A 152 11.18 -1.95 5.32
CA LEU A 152 11.83 -0.83 4.65
C LEU A 152 13.15 -1.21 3.97
N GLN A 153 13.88 -2.18 4.52
CA GLN A 153 15.10 -2.73 3.89
C GLN A 153 14.83 -3.40 2.53
N LEU A 154 13.57 -3.66 2.19
CA LEU A 154 13.18 -4.06 0.83
C LEU A 154 13.60 -3.01 -0.21
N GLY A 155 13.62 -1.73 0.17
CA GLY A 155 14.02 -0.59 -0.67
C GLY A 155 15.51 -0.56 -1.00
N ASP A 156 16.35 -1.21 -0.19
CA ASP A 156 17.79 -1.19 -0.41
C ASP A 156 18.20 -2.15 -1.54
N LYS A 157 19.49 -2.17 -1.88
CA LYS A 157 20.08 -3.19 -2.76
C LYS A 157 20.07 -4.54 -2.04
N LEU A 158 18.89 -5.15 -1.89
CA LEU A 158 18.76 -6.57 -1.57
C LEU A 158 19.64 -7.33 -2.56
N ARG A 159 20.73 -7.91 -2.06
CA ARG A 159 21.60 -8.77 -2.86
C ARG A 159 20.82 -10.04 -3.16
N THR A 160 20.08 -10.04 -4.26
CA THR A 160 19.27 -11.14 -4.79
C THR A 160 20.06 -12.41 -5.11
N GLY A 161 21.38 -12.42 -4.87
CA GLY A 161 22.26 -13.56 -5.16
C GLY A 161 22.37 -14.57 -4.02
N LEU A 162 22.28 -14.14 -2.76
CA LEU A 162 22.40 -15.00 -1.58
C LEU A 162 21.77 -14.25 -0.41
N LEU A 163 20.46 -14.33 -0.26
CA LEU A 163 19.85 -14.02 1.02
C LEU A 163 20.25 -15.18 1.94
N ARG A 164 21.26 -14.96 2.79
CA ARG A 164 21.58 -15.90 3.86
C ARG A 164 20.34 -16.03 4.75
N GLY A 165 20.15 -17.17 5.42
CA GLY A 165 19.02 -17.40 6.33
C GLY A 165 19.05 -16.52 7.58
N ASP A 166 19.19 -15.21 7.40
CA ASP A 166 19.08 -14.19 8.43
C ASP A 166 17.61 -13.86 8.73
N ASP A 167 17.39 -13.11 9.81
CA ASP A 167 16.06 -12.78 10.31
C ASP A 167 15.26 -11.94 9.30
N LEU A 168 15.93 -11.06 8.55
CA LEU A 168 15.31 -10.27 7.47
C LEU A 168 14.72 -11.19 6.40
N THR A 169 15.51 -12.14 5.91
CA THR A 169 15.12 -13.08 4.87
C THR A 169 13.96 -13.96 5.34
N SER A 170 14.06 -14.48 6.55
CA SER A 170 13.00 -15.30 7.17
C SER A 170 11.70 -14.50 7.32
N HIS A 171 11.81 -13.24 7.73
CA HIS A 171 10.67 -12.35 7.87
C HIS A 171 10.00 -12.04 6.53
N LEU A 172 10.76 -11.68 5.50
CA LEU A 172 10.23 -11.35 4.17
C LEU A 172 9.65 -12.60 3.46
N LEU A 173 10.18 -13.80 3.73
CA LEU A 173 9.57 -15.07 3.33
C LEU A 173 8.22 -15.30 4.03
N ALA A 174 8.16 -15.07 5.35
CA ALA A 174 6.92 -15.21 6.13
C ALA A 174 5.83 -14.21 5.73
N LEU A 175 6.21 -13.02 5.24
CA LEU A 175 5.30 -12.04 4.64
C LEU A 175 4.86 -12.42 3.22
N GLY A 176 5.46 -13.44 2.60
CA GLY A 176 5.15 -13.85 1.24
C GLY A 176 5.67 -12.87 0.18
N LEU A 177 6.72 -12.09 0.46
CA LEU A 177 7.37 -11.20 -0.51
C LEU A 177 8.55 -11.88 -1.23
N LEU A 178 9.07 -12.96 -0.65
CA LEU A 178 10.15 -13.77 -1.23
C LEU A 178 9.62 -15.14 -1.67
N LYS A 179 10.35 -15.77 -2.58
CA LYS A 179 10.17 -17.17 -2.97
C LYS A 179 11.51 -17.89 -2.97
N ILE A 180 11.46 -19.19 -2.69
CA ILE A 180 12.60 -20.09 -2.79
C ILE A 180 12.49 -20.81 -4.13
N THR A 181 13.56 -20.79 -4.91
CA THR A 181 13.65 -21.47 -6.21
C THR A 181 14.85 -22.40 -6.23
N ALA A 182 14.70 -23.56 -6.88
CA ALA A 182 15.82 -24.48 -7.14
C ALA A 182 15.92 -24.69 -8.65
N ARG A 183 17.13 -24.61 -9.23
CA ARG A 183 17.32 -24.88 -10.65
C ARG A 183 17.76 -26.32 -10.85
N GLN A 184 17.07 -27.06 -11.71
CA GLN A 184 17.43 -28.44 -12.07
C GLN A 184 18.85 -28.55 -12.65
N SER A 185 19.34 -27.51 -13.33
CA SER A 185 20.73 -27.43 -13.82
C SER A 185 21.76 -27.44 -12.71
N ASP A 186 21.44 -26.83 -11.56
CA ASP A 186 22.33 -26.71 -10.41
C ASP A 186 22.42 -28.08 -9.71
N VAL A 187 21.30 -28.80 -9.63
CA VAL A 187 21.22 -30.22 -9.20
C VAL A 187 22.03 -31.13 -10.14
N ASN A 188 21.80 -31.06 -11.45
CA ASN A 188 22.46 -31.93 -12.44
C ASN A 188 23.97 -31.67 -12.53
N ARG A 189 24.42 -30.43 -12.30
CA ARG A 189 25.85 -30.09 -12.24
C ARG A 189 26.51 -30.70 -11.00
N GLN A 190 25.80 -30.77 -9.88
CA GLN A 190 26.33 -31.32 -8.63
C GLN A 190 26.49 -32.85 -8.70
N VAL A 191 25.50 -33.56 -9.25
CA VAL A 191 25.59 -35.01 -9.51
C VAL A 191 26.82 -35.35 -10.36
N ARG A 192 27.22 -34.45 -11.28
CA ARG A 192 28.42 -34.64 -12.13
C ARG A 192 29.75 -34.30 -11.46
N LEU A 193 29.76 -33.56 -10.35
CA LEU A 193 30.99 -33.03 -9.75
C LEU A 193 31.46 -33.83 -8.52
N ASP A 194 30.70 -34.81 -8.05
CA ASP A 194 31.00 -35.69 -6.89
C ASP A 194 31.53 -34.94 -5.64
N ARG A 195 31.07 -33.70 -5.46
CA ARG A 195 31.43 -32.87 -4.30
C ARG A 195 30.49 -33.19 -3.14
N ALA A 196 31.09 -33.57 -2.01
CA ALA A 196 30.38 -33.75 -0.75
C ALA A 196 29.43 -32.55 -0.47
N PRO A 197 28.21 -32.79 0.05
CA PRO A 197 27.06 -31.88 -0.03
C PRO A 197 27.17 -30.61 0.83
N ARG A 198 28.36 -30.18 1.25
CA ARG A 198 28.46 -29.25 2.38
C ARG A 198 28.21 -27.79 2.09
N ASP A 199 28.47 -27.23 0.90
CA ASP A 199 28.35 -25.77 0.73
C ASP A 199 28.05 -25.31 -0.71
N ILE A 200 26.92 -25.71 -1.30
CA ILE A 200 26.47 -25.10 -2.57
C ILE A 200 24.97 -24.78 -2.47
N ASP A 201 24.64 -23.49 -2.67
CA ASP A 201 23.27 -22.97 -2.74
C ASP A 201 22.48 -23.59 -3.90
N LEU A 202 21.92 -24.77 -3.66
CA LEU A 202 20.91 -25.42 -4.49
C LEU A 202 19.62 -24.59 -4.58
N MET A 203 19.38 -23.78 -3.54
CA MET A 203 18.21 -22.94 -3.38
C MET A 203 18.61 -21.47 -3.50
N LYS A 204 17.89 -20.73 -4.34
CA LYS A 204 18.01 -19.27 -4.49
C LYS A 204 16.76 -18.63 -3.93
N ILE A 205 16.95 -17.66 -3.04
CA ILE A 205 15.87 -16.85 -2.50
C ILE A 205 15.85 -15.53 -3.26
N GLU A 206 14.71 -15.20 -3.84
CA GLU A 206 14.51 -13.99 -4.63
C GLU A 206 13.12 -13.39 -4.36
N LEU A 207 12.91 -12.14 -4.75
CA LEU A 207 11.57 -11.54 -4.70
C LEU A 207 10.62 -12.30 -5.63
N ASN A 208 9.39 -12.52 -5.15
CA ASN A 208 8.31 -12.95 -6.02
C ASN A 208 7.67 -11.73 -6.71
N GLU A 209 6.61 -11.94 -7.50
CA GLU A 209 5.94 -10.85 -8.23
C GLU A 209 5.41 -9.77 -7.27
N ASP A 210 4.71 -10.18 -6.21
CA ASP A 210 4.16 -9.28 -5.22
C ASP A 210 5.28 -8.51 -4.49
N GLY A 211 6.40 -9.15 -4.15
CA GLY A 211 7.59 -8.52 -3.58
C GLY A 211 8.25 -7.48 -4.49
N ILE A 212 8.28 -7.73 -5.81
CA ILE A 212 8.77 -6.75 -6.79
C ILE A 212 7.83 -5.54 -6.84
N ILE A 213 6.53 -5.77 -7.02
CA ILE A 213 5.53 -4.69 -7.11
C ILE A 213 5.54 -3.86 -5.82
N PHE A 214 5.51 -4.52 -4.66
CA PHE A 214 5.51 -3.86 -3.36
C PHE A 214 6.77 -3.02 -3.17
N ARG A 215 7.95 -3.55 -3.52
CA ARG A 215 9.21 -2.80 -3.45
C ARG A 215 9.18 -1.56 -4.33
N GLU A 216 8.83 -1.71 -5.60
CA GLU A 216 8.95 -0.62 -6.57
C GLU A 216 7.94 0.51 -6.30
N TYR A 217 6.73 0.15 -5.90
CA TYR A 217 5.61 1.10 -5.85
C TYR A 217 5.19 1.51 -4.44
N VAL A 218 5.34 0.64 -3.44
CA VAL A 218 4.95 0.95 -2.05
C VAL A 218 6.17 1.46 -1.28
N ILE A 219 7.35 0.87 -1.46
CA ILE A 219 8.57 1.29 -0.76
C ILE A 219 9.31 2.43 -1.47
N LYS A 220 9.70 2.25 -2.74
CA LYS A 220 10.63 3.16 -3.44
C LYS A 220 10.02 4.39 -4.11
N GLU A 221 8.70 4.47 -4.25
CA GLU A 221 8.02 5.53 -5.01
C GLU A 221 8.49 5.67 -6.47
N THR A 222 8.71 4.55 -7.18
CA THR A 222 9.02 4.64 -8.62
C THR A 222 7.74 4.94 -9.39
N PRO A 223 7.66 6.01 -10.21
CA PRO A 223 6.48 6.25 -11.04
C PRO A 223 6.27 5.07 -11.98
N ALA A 224 5.09 4.45 -11.88
CA ALA A 224 4.72 3.32 -12.73
C ALA A 224 4.77 3.74 -14.19
N LYS A 225 5.64 3.10 -14.98
CA LYS A 225 5.60 3.21 -16.44
C LYS A 225 4.15 3.03 -16.89
N PRO A 226 3.61 3.91 -17.75
CA PRO A 226 2.29 3.70 -18.32
C PRO A 226 2.28 2.34 -19.01
N ARG A 227 1.22 1.55 -18.79
CA ARG A 227 0.99 0.34 -19.58
C ARG A 227 0.93 0.80 -21.05
N VAL A 228 1.79 0.23 -21.88
CA VAL A 228 1.70 0.38 -23.34
C VAL A 228 0.40 -0.30 -23.77
N THR A 229 -0.68 0.46 -23.84
CA THR A 229 -1.90 0.06 -24.54
C THR A 229 -1.64 0.13 -26.03
N GLU A 230 -1.84 -1.02 -26.66
CA GLU A 230 -2.14 -1.25 -28.08
C GLU A 230 -1.16 -0.71 -29.13
N ARG A 231 -0.65 -1.66 -29.92
CA ARG A 231 -0.09 -1.39 -31.24
C ARG A 231 -1.16 -0.67 -32.06
N VAL A 232 -1.00 0.64 -32.24
CA VAL A 232 -1.71 1.36 -33.30
C VAL A 232 -1.25 0.74 -34.62
N HIS A 233 -2.19 0.07 -35.26
CA HIS A 233 -2.04 -0.46 -36.60
C HIS A 233 -1.85 0.75 -37.54
N THR A 234 -0.61 0.99 -38.00
CA THR A 234 -0.36 1.96 -39.07
C THR A 234 -0.92 1.40 -40.38
N PRO A 235 -1.82 2.12 -41.08
CA PRO A 235 -2.26 1.71 -42.40
C PRO A 235 -1.12 1.91 -43.41
N VAL A 236 -0.84 0.87 -44.18
CA VAL A 236 0.10 0.90 -45.31
C VAL A 236 -0.49 1.77 -46.42
N PRO A 237 0.22 2.81 -46.93
CA PRO A 237 -0.28 3.61 -48.04
C PRO A 237 -0.27 2.79 -49.35
N PRO A 238 -1.21 3.04 -50.27
CA PRO A 238 -1.29 2.33 -51.53
C PRO A 238 -0.07 2.63 -52.38
N ARG A 239 0.51 1.57 -52.96
CA ARG A 239 1.59 1.69 -53.94
C ARG A 239 1.03 2.32 -55.21
N SER A 240 1.51 3.52 -55.52
CA SER A 240 1.47 4.13 -56.86
C SER A 240 2.55 3.56 -57.74
#